data_AF-A0A9P6GY83-F1
#
_entry.id   AF-A0A9P6GY83-F1
#
_cell.length_a   1.000
_cell.length_b   1.000
_cell.length_c   1.000
_cell.angle_alpha   90.00
_cell.angle_beta   90.00
_cell.angle_gamma   90.00
#
_symmetry.space_group_name_H-M   'P 1'
#
loop_
_entity.id
_entity.type
_entity.pdbx_description
1 polymer ?
#
loop_
_entity_poly.entity_id
_entity_poly.type
_entity_poly.pdbx_seq_one_letter_code
_entity_poly.pdbx_strand_id
1 'polypeptide(L)'
;MGGRRRNKMNADRPLTFADGKDSVYGQIVAPLGQGQFRVNCSDSISRIAKLRGSLYKTVWIGPNDIVLLNLREGNANRADIELKYMPKEIKILKDNGYIEDTFTSDDLNGVKIDFDQI
;
A
#
# COMPACT_ATOMS: atom_id res chain seq x y z
N MET A 1 -16.71 -1.83 -34.27
CA MET A 1 -17.00 -2.69 -33.09
C MET A 1 -15.94 -2.43 -32.03
N GLY A 2 -16.30 -1.69 -30.97
CA GLY A 2 -15.38 -1.37 -29.87
C GLY A 2 -15.20 -2.58 -28.94
N GLY A 3 -14.02 -3.19 -28.98
CA GLY A 3 -13.67 -4.29 -28.08
C GLY A 3 -13.68 -3.81 -26.62
N ARG A 4 -14.51 -4.43 -25.78
CA ARG A 4 -14.48 -4.31 -24.32
C ARG A 4 -13.06 -4.59 -23.83
N ARG A 5 -12.30 -3.54 -23.49
CA ARG A 5 -11.06 -3.66 -22.74
C ARG A 5 -11.42 -4.19 -21.35
N ARG A 6 -11.38 -5.52 -21.20
CA ARG A 6 -11.45 -6.16 -19.88
C ARG A 6 -10.33 -5.57 -19.03
N ASN A 7 -10.69 -4.99 -17.90
CA ASN A 7 -9.74 -4.44 -16.94
C ASN A 7 -8.85 -5.59 -16.45
N LYS A 8 -7.63 -5.68 -16.98
CA LYS A 8 -6.65 -6.76 -16.72
C LYS A 8 -6.06 -6.73 -15.31
N MET A 9 -6.55 -5.84 -14.43
CA MET A 9 -6.05 -5.70 -13.05
C MET A 9 -6.38 -6.89 -12.13
N ASN A 10 -7.28 -7.79 -12.53
CA ASN A 10 -7.64 -8.99 -11.77
C ASN A 10 -7.08 -10.29 -12.39
N ALA A 11 -6.23 -10.18 -13.42
CA ALA A 11 -5.51 -11.33 -13.95
C ALA A 11 -4.26 -11.56 -13.10
N ASP A 12 -3.93 -12.83 -12.80
CA ASP A 12 -2.69 -13.34 -12.18
C ASP A 12 -1.47 -12.48 -12.51
N ARG A 13 -1.28 -11.42 -11.72
CA ARG A 13 -0.07 -10.62 -11.78
C ARG A 13 0.92 -11.25 -10.82
N PRO A 14 2.21 -11.37 -11.20
CA PRO A 14 3.21 -11.87 -10.28
C PRO A 14 3.24 -10.96 -9.05
N LEU A 15 3.17 -11.58 -7.87
CA LEU A 15 3.24 -10.88 -6.61
C LEU A 15 4.63 -10.25 -6.48
N THR A 16 4.69 -8.93 -6.29
CA THR A 16 5.95 -8.25 -6.00
C THR A 16 6.15 -8.20 -4.50
N PHE A 17 7.27 -8.72 -4.02
CA PHE A 17 7.68 -8.65 -2.62
C PHE A 17 8.55 -7.42 -2.37
N ALA A 18 8.59 -6.95 -1.13
CA ALA A 18 9.51 -5.92 -0.71
C ALA A 18 10.89 -6.55 -0.44
N ASP A 19 11.94 -6.02 -1.06
CA ASP A 19 13.32 -6.52 -0.87
C ASP A 19 13.96 -6.05 0.45
N GLY A 20 13.25 -5.27 1.28
CA GLY A 20 13.66 -4.84 2.62
C GLY A 20 14.76 -3.77 2.68
N LYS A 21 15.46 -3.50 1.57
CA LYS A 21 16.48 -2.42 1.49
C LYS A 21 15.85 -1.08 1.11
N ASP A 22 15.25 -1.04 -0.07
CA ASP A 22 14.66 0.17 -0.64
C ASP A 22 13.13 0.11 -0.68
N SER A 23 12.54 -1.02 -0.30
CA SER A 23 11.08 -1.20 -0.37
C SER A 23 10.53 -1.70 0.95
N VAL A 24 9.37 -1.16 1.34
CA VAL A 24 8.69 -1.46 2.61
C VAL A 24 7.18 -1.54 2.38
N TYR A 25 6.50 -2.39 3.14
CA TYR A 25 5.04 -2.46 3.13
C TYR A 25 4.44 -1.34 3.97
N GLY A 26 3.29 -0.80 3.56
CA GLY A 26 2.61 0.19 4.36
C GLY A 26 1.10 0.18 4.20
N GLN A 27 0.42 0.61 5.26
CA GLN A 27 -1.02 0.86 5.27
C GLN A 27 -1.28 2.36 5.18
N ILE A 28 -2.22 2.74 4.32
CA ILE A 28 -2.61 4.13 4.18
C ILE A 28 -3.51 4.53 5.35
N VAL A 29 -3.09 5.58 6.04
CA VAL A 29 -3.85 6.16 7.16
C VAL A 29 -4.83 7.18 6.62
N ALA A 30 -4.32 8.18 5.89
CA ALA A 30 -5.14 9.28 5.40
C ALA A 30 -4.53 9.95 4.15
N PRO A 31 -5.37 10.46 3.23
CA PRO A 31 -4.91 11.32 2.15
C PRO A 31 -4.51 12.71 2.67
N LEU A 32 -3.37 13.24 2.20
CA LEU A 32 -2.88 14.58 2.54
C LEU A 32 -3.13 15.60 1.41
N GLY A 33 -3.54 15.13 0.23
CA GLY A 33 -3.76 15.97 -0.97
C GLY A 33 -2.57 15.98 -1.92
N GLN A 34 -2.76 16.50 -3.14
CA GLN A 34 -1.75 16.53 -4.21
C GLN A 34 -1.16 15.14 -4.58
N GLY A 35 -1.93 14.08 -4.37
CA GLY A 35 -1.47 12.70 -4.55
C GLY A 35 -0.47 12.23 -3.48
N GLN A 36 -0.46 12.89 -2.32
CA GLN A 36 0.27 12.45 -1.13
C GLN A 36 -0.65 11.80 -0.12
N PHE A 37 -0.11 10.80 0.58
CA PHE A 37 -0.80 10.02 1.59
C PHE A 37 0.11 9.86 2.81
N ARG A 38 -0.50 9.85 3.99
CA ARG A 38 0.14 9.42 5.22
C ARG A 38 0.07 7.90 5.28
N VAL A 39 1.21 7.23 5.42
CA VAL A 39 1.31 5.77 5.40
C VAL A 39 2.06 5.31 6.63
N ASN A 40 1.47 4.35 7.34
CA ASN A 40 2.15 3.64 8.42
C ASN A 40 2.86 2.44 7.82
N CYS A 41 4.17 2.41 7.98
CA CYS A 41 5.02 1.41 7.38
C CYS A 41 5.23 0.24 8.36
N SER A 42 5.59 -0.93 7.83
CA SER A 42 5.87 -2.13 8.65
C SER A 42 7.11 -1.99 9.55
N ASP A 43 7.92 -0.96 9.33
CA ASP A 43 9.07 -0.58 10.17
C ASP A 43 8.68 0.33 11.36
N SER A 44 7.38 0.50 11.63
CA SER A 44 6.81 1.39 12.66
C SER A 44 7.00 2.89 12.41
N ILE A 45 7.44 3.30 11.22
CA ILE A 45 7.63 4.71 10.88
C ILE A 45 6.44 5.21 10.04
N SER A 46 5.83 6.33 10.44
CA SER A 46 4.86 7.03 9.59
C SER A 46 5.58 7.87 8.54
N ARG A 47 5.31 7.64 7.26
CA ARG A 47 5.96 8.34 6.14
C ARG A 47 4.94 9.08 5.28
N ILE A 48 5.38 10.15 4.63
CA ILE A 48 4.60 10.83 3.59
C ILE A 48 4.94 10.18 2.26
N ALA A 49 3.99 9.44 1.71
CA ALA A 49 4.14 8.72 0.46
C ALA A 49 3.50 9.48 -0.70
N LYS A 50 4.22 9.61 -1.83
CA LYS A 50 3.69 10.21 -3.05
C LYS A 50 3.29 9.13 -4.05
N LEU A 51 2.11 9.24 -4.64
CA LEU A 51 1.68 8.30 -5.66
C LEU A 51 2.47 8.49 -6.97
N ARG A 52 3.06 7.40 -7.49
CA ARG A 52 3.74 7.43 -8.78
C ARG A 52 2.73 7.79 -9.89
N GLY A 53 3.11 8.70 -10.78
CA GLY A 53 2.19 9.27 -11.79
C GLY A 53 1.52 8.24 -12.71
N SER A 54 2.17 7.08 -12.93
CA SER A 54 1.59 5.95 -13.68
C SER A 54 0.36 5.35 -12.97
N LEU A 55 0.40 5.26 -11.64
CA LEU A 55 -0.66 4.69 -10.81
C LEU A 55 -1.85 5.64 -10.65
N TYR A 56 -1.60 6.95 -10.64
CA TYR A 56 -2.66 7.96 -10.45
C TYR A 56 -3.82 7.84 -11.45
N LYS A 57 -3.54 7.33 -12.67
CA LYS A 57 -4.57 7.15 -13.72
C LYS A 57 -5.29 5.80 -13.65
N THR A 58 -4.74 4.83 -12.92
CA THR A 58 -5.14 3.42 -13.04
C THR A 58 -5.67 2.85 -11.75
N VAL A 59 -5.19 3.32 -10.60
CA VAL A 59 -5.50 2.76 -9.29
C VAL A 59 -6.17 3.81 -8.42
N TRP A 60 -7.33 3.46 -7.86
CA TRP A 60 -7.92 4.22 -6.77
C TRP A 60 -7.37 3.73 -5.44
N ILE A 61 -6.95 4.69 -4.61
CA ILE A 61 -6.30 4.43 -3.34
C ILE A 61 -7.05 5.19 -2.25
N GLY A 62 -7.37 4.51 -1.16
CA GLY A 62 -8.07 5.03 0.00
C GLY A 62 -7.40 4.68 1.32
N PRO A 63 -7.97 5.13 2.44
CA PRO A 63 -7.55 4.69 3.78
C PRO A 63 -7.70 3.17 3.91
N ASN A 64 -6.86 2.55 4.73
CA ASN A 64 -6.76 1.12 5.02
C ASN A 64 -6.25 0.24 3.88
N ASP A 65 -6.01 0.79 2.69
CA ASP A 65 -5.36 0.05 1.59
C ASP A 65 -3.90 -0.28 1.94
N ILE A 66 -3.47 -1.48 1.55
CA ILE A 66 -2.08 -1.92 1.66
C ILE A 66 -1.33 -1.64 0.37
N VAL A 67 -0.17 -1.01 0.52
CA VAL A 67 0.66 -0.56 -0.59
C VAL A 67 2.12 -0.97 -0.40
N LEU A 68 2.81 -1.12 -1.52
CA LEU A 68 4.26 -1.20 -1.58
C LEU A 68 4.83 0.22 -1.69
N LEU A 69 5.68 0.57 -0.75
CA LEU A 69 6.42 1.82 -0.75
C LEU A 69 7.86 1.57 -1.17
N ASN A 70 8.38 2.51 -1.95
CA ASN A 70 9.79 2.60 -2.31
C ASN A 70 10.39 3.82 -1.58
N LEU A 71 11.38 3.56 -0.75
CA LEU A 71 12.08 4.53 0.08
C LEU A 71 13.04 5.33 -0.80
N ARG A 72 13.20 6.61 -0.48
CA ARG A 72 14.24 7.43 -1.13
C ARG A 72 15.50 7.46 -0.27
N GLU A 73 16.62 7.10 -0.88
CA GLU A 73 17.93 7.30 -0.29
C GLU A 73 18.11 8.79 0.09
N GLY A 74 18.37 9.04 1.37
CA GLY A 74 18.57 10.37 1.94
C GLY A 74 17.36 11.01 2.64
N ASN A 75 16.14 10.49 2.49
CA ASN A 75 14.96 11.01 3.20
C ASN A 75 14.07 9.88 3.72
N ALA A 76 14.31 9.40 4.95
CA ALA A 76 13.49 8.36 5.55
C ALA A 76 12.00 8.76 5.72
N ASN A 77 11.69 10.04 5.93
CA ASN A 77 10.29 10.45 6.12
C ASN A 77 9.45 10.48 4.83
N ARG A 78 10.08 10.26 3.66
CA ARG A 78 9.42 10.33 2.36
C ARG A 78 9.59 9.04 1.57
N ALA A 79 8.53 8.64 0.89
CA ALA A 79 8.52 7.47 0.03
C ALA A 79 7.68 7.70 -1.23
N ASP A 80 7.81 6.83 -2.21
CA ASP A 80 6.94 6.76 -3.37
C ASP A 80 6.09 5.48 -3.31
N ILE A 81 4.81 5.57 -3.69
CA ILE A 81 3.92 4.41 -3.79
C ILE A 81 4.16 3.74 -5.15
N GLU A 82 4.56 2.47 -5.11
CA GLU A 82 4.89 1.67 -6.29
C GLU A 82 3.75 0.75 -6.73
N LEU A 83 3.00 0.20 -5.77
CA LEU A 83 1.90 -0.73 -6.05
C LEU A 83 0.85 -0.67 -4.94
N LYS A 84 -0.43 -0.83 -5.31
CA LYS A 84 -1.49 -1.23 -4.38
C LYS A 84 -1.71 -2.75 -4.46
N TYR A 85 -1.72 -3.41 -3.31
CA TYR A 85 -2.07 -4.83 -3.21
C TYR A 85 -3.58 -5.03 -3.23
N MET A 86 -4.01 -6.09 -3.92
CA MET A 86 -5.40 -6.53 -3.92
C MET A 86 -5.65 -7.46 -2.72
N PRO A 87 -6.90 -7.64 -2.29
CA PRO A 87 -7.23 -8.49 -1.14
C PRO A 87 -6.66 -9.92 -1.23
N LYS A 88 -6.63 -10.51 -2.44
CA LYS A 88 -6.05 -11.84 -2.68
C LYS A 88 -4.55 -11.89 -2.39
N GLU A 89 -3.84 -10.84 -2.77
CA GLU A 89 -2.39 -10.73 -2.60
C GLU A 89 -2.02 -10.45 -1.15
N ILE A 90 -2.84 -9.64 -0.47
CA ILE A 90 -2.71 -9.39 0.97
C ILE A 90 -2.80 -10.72 1.75
N LYS A 91 -3.73 -11.62 1.38
CA LYS A 91 -3.82 -12.96 1.99
C LYS A 91 -2.53 -13.77 1.82
N ILE A 92 -1.92 -13.72 0.63
CA ILE A 92 -0.64 -14.39 0.37
C ILE A 92 0.48 -13.75 1.22
N LEU A 93 0.55 -12.42 1.30
CA LEU A 93 1.57 -11.73 2.11
C LEU A 93 1.44 -12.07 3.61
N LYS A 94 0.21 -12.21 4.10
CA LYS A 94 -0.10 -12.65 5.47
C LYS A 94 0.33 -14.09 5.73
N ASP A 95 -0.04 -15.01 4.83
CA ASP A 95 0.31 -16.43 4.94
C ASP A 95 1.83 -16.65 4.97
N ASN A 96 2.57 -15.82 4.24
CA ASN A 96 4.03 -15.83 4.26
C ASN A 96 4.67 -15.05 5.44
N GLY A 97 3.88 -14.38 6.29
CA GLY A 97 4.37 -13.66 7.46
C GLY A 97 5.10 -12.33 7.17
N TYR A 98 4.88 -11.71 6.01
CA TYR A 98 5.53 -10.43 5.65
C TYR A 98 4.84 -9.19 6.24
N ILE A 99 3.55 -9.31 6.55
CA ILE A 99 2.75 -8.25 7.15
C ILE A 99 1.96 -8.82 8.32
N GLU A 100 1.83 -8.04 9.39
CA GLU A 100 1.01 -8.42 10.54
C GLU A 100 -0.48 -8.19 10.25
N ASP A 101 -1.35 -8.87 11.01
CA ASP A 101 -2.81 -8.70 10.92
C ASP A 101 -3.28 -7.32 11.41
N THR A 102 -2.40 -6.51 11.97
CA THR A 102 -2.74 -5.18 12.49
C THR A 102 -1.58 -4.24 12.23
N PHE A 103 -1.85 -3.09 11.61
CA PHE A 103 -0.93 -1.95 11.67
C PHE A 103 -1.41 -1.04 12.79
N THR A 104 -0.53 -0.73 13.73
CA THR A 104 -0.86 0.20 14.82
C THR A 104 -0.99 1.61 14.25
N SER A 105 -2.16 2.23 14.44
CA SER A 105 -2.32 3.67 14.28
C SER A 105 -2.07 4.32 15.63
N ASP A 106 -1.12 5.25 15.73
CA ASP A 106 -0.81 6.00 16.97
C ASP A 106 -1.94 6.94 17.42
N ASP A 107 -2.98 7.11 16.61
CA ASP A 107 -4.13 7.93 16.97
C ASP A 107 -5.02 7.16 17.98
N LEU A 108 -4.92 7.54 19.26
CA LEU A 108 -5.60 7.17 20.53
C LEU A 108 -6.91 6.34 20.59
N ASN A 109 -7.52 5.95 19.49
CA ASN A 109 -8.59 4.98 19.45
C ASN A 109 -8.01 3.67 18.92
N GLY A 110 -7.83 2.69 19.80
CA GLY A 110 -7.37 1.32 19.48
C GLY A 110 -8.34 0.54 18.60
N VAL A 111 -8.68 1.09 17.43
CA VAL A 111 -9.45 0.44 16.39
C VAL A 111 -8.49 -0.54 15.72
N LYS A 112 -8.61 -1.81 16.09
CA LYS A 112 -8.06 -2.90 15.29
C LYS A 112 -8.80 -2.89 13.96
N ILE A 113 -8.07 -2.61 12.89
CA ILE A 113 -8.65 -2.62 11.54
C ILE A 113 -8.55 -4.06 11.04
N ASP A 114 -9.64 -4.80 11.21
CA ASP A 114 -9.79 -6.15 10.70
C ASP A 114 -9.86 -6.16 9.17
N PHE A 115 -8.91 -6.84 8.55
CA PHE A 115 -8.79 -6.95 7.09
C PHE A 115 -9.86 -7.83 6.43
N ASP A 116 -10.69 -8.52 7.22
CA ASP A 116 -11.76 -9.40 6.73
C ASP A 116 -13.07 -8.66 6.41
N GLN A 117 -13.09 -7.33 6.60
CA GLN A 117 -14.22 -6.45 6.29
C GLN A 117 -14.08 -5.64 4.97
N ILE A 118 -13.03 -5.88 4.16
CA ILE A 118 -12.79 -5.19 2.86
C ILE A 118 -13.25 -6.02 1.66
#